data_AF-A0AAN5CCW3-F1
#
_entry.id   AF-A0AAN5CCW3-F1
#
_cell.length_a   1.000
_cell.length_b   1.000
_cell.length_c   1.000
_cell.angle_alpha   90.00
_cell.angle_beta   90.00
_cell.angle_gamma   90.00
#
_symmetry.space_group_name_H-M   'P 1'
#
loop_
_entity.id
_entity.type
_entity.pdbx_description
1 polymer ?
#
loop_
_entity_poly.entity_id
_entity_poly.type
_entity_poly.pdbx_seq_one_letter_code
_entity_poly.pdbx_strand_id
1 'polypeptide(L)'
;STEKWIVACAGFHDGPPEGNEDEIYKTIYAPAREKHFPYFEAALTKSTTGWYAGTSEPTHADVAIAEFLEFVSKLDKNADKLFEGFPLMEAQFKKFFELPAIKKRVAERPDAPY
;
A
#
# COMPACT_ATOMS: atom_id res chain seq x y z
N SER A 1 -20.55 -12.78 -1.99
CA SER A 1 -20.25 -11.67 -1.07
C SER A 1 -18.77 -11.72 -0.83
N THR A 2 -18.01 -10.75 -1.31
CA THR A 2 -16.53 -10.80 -1.32
C THR A 2 -16.04 -9.66 -0.44
N GLU A 3 -16.21 -9.82 0.87
CA GLU A 3 -15.59 -8.94 1.85
C GLU A 3 -14.09 -9.23 1.85
N LYS A 4 -13.30 -8.16 1.90
CA LYS A 4 -11.86 -8.18 1.66
C LYS A 4 -11.17 -7.67 2.92
N TRP A 5 -10.33 -8.55 3.45
CA TRP A 5 -9.79 -8.56 4.79
C TRP A 5 -8.34 -8.10 4.71
N ILE A 6 -8.05 -6.82 4.92
CA ILE A 6 -6.67 -6.45 5.27
C ILE A 6 -6.44 -6.88 6.72
N VAL A 7 -6.28 -8.19 6.86
CA VAL A 7 -5.44 -8.89 7.79
C VAL A 7 -5.66 -8.51 9.25
N ALA A 8 -6.49 -9.30 9.91
CA ALA A 8 -6.48 -9.49 11.36
C ALA A 8 -5.08 -9.95 11.85
N CYS A 9 -4.13 -9.03 11.96
CA CYS A 9 -2.96 -9.21 12.82
C CYS A 9 -3.23 -8.68 14.25
N ALA A 10 -4.51 -8.70 14.64
CA ALA A 10 -4.94 -8.84 16.03
C ALA A 10 -5.40 -10.28 16.34
N GLY A 11 -5.02 -11.28 15.54
CA GLY A 11 -5.23 -12.69 15.83
C GLY A 11 -5.19 -13.57 14.59
N PHE A 12 -4.10 -14.30 14.38
CA PHE A 12 -4.13 -15.57 13.65
C PHE A 12 -5.11 -16.49 14.41
N HIS A 13 -6.38 -16.50 14.01
CA HIS A 13 -7.37 -17.45 14.49
C HIS A 13 -8.08 -18.04 13.28
N ASP A 14 -8.16 -19.37 13.25
CA ASP A 14 -8.81 -20.19 12.23
C ASP A 14 -10.36 -19.99 12.22
N GLY A 15 -10.83 -18.82 11.80
CA GLY A 15 -12.25 -18.52 11.63
C GLY A 15 -12.51 -17.02 11.48
N PRO A 16 -13.58 -16.59 10.77
CA PRO A 16 -13.84 -15.17 10.55
C PRO A 16 -14.13 -14.51 11.89
N PRO A 17 -13.35 -13.52 12.34
CA PRO A 17 -13.85 -12.59 13.34
C PRO A 17 -14.96 -11.82 12.64
N GLU A 18 -16.17 -11.79 13.19
CA GLU A 18 -17.16 -10.76 12.87
C GLU A 18 -16.57 -9.40 13.29
N GLY A 19 -15.65 -8.89 12.49
CA GLY A 19 -14.94 -7.65 12.70
C GLY A 19 -15.67 -6.56 11.95
N ASN A 20 -16.19 -5.58 12.67
CA ASN A 20 -16.74 -4.38 12.07
C ASN A 20 -15.62 -3.67 11.28
N GLU A 21 -15.63 -3.80 9.95
CA GLU A 21 -14.59 -3.25 9.06
C GLU A 21 -14.36 -1.76 9.28
N ASP A 22 -15.43 -1.00 9.51
CA ASP A 22 -15.35 0.43 9.76
C ASP A 22 -14.67 0.72 11.11
N GLU A 23 -14.87 -0.14 12.09
CA GLU A 23 -14.20 -0.03 13.38
C GLU A 23 -12.71 -0.34 13.26
N ILE A 24 -12.34 -1.46 12.61
CA ILE A 24 -10.93 -1.81 12.37
C ILE A 24 -10.23 -0.71 11.57
N TYR A 25 -10.88 -0.17 10.53
CA TYR A 25 -10.35 0.94 9.77
C TYR A 25 -10.08 2.16 10.66
N LYS A 26 -11.05 2.56 11.48
CA LYS A 26 -10.96 3.76 12.33
C LYS A 26 -10.00 3.60 13.52
N THR A 27 -9.94 2.43 14.13
CA THR A 27 -9.19 2.22 15.39
C THR A 27 -7.80 1.65 15.17
N ILE A 28 -7.56 0.93 14.07
CA ILE A 28 -6.27 0.28 13.79
C ILE A 28 -5.62 0.86 12.53
N TYR A 29 -6.25 0.74 11.37
CA TYR A 29 -5.60 1.03 10.09
C TYR A 29 -5.30 2.52 9.90
N ALA A 30 -6.32 3.40 10.00
CA ALA A 30 -6.13 4.83 9.78
C ALA A 30 -5.13 5.45 10.76
N PRO A 31 -5.15 5.15 12.09
CA PRO A 31 -4.12 5.59 13.01
C PRO A 31 -2.73 5.05 12.67
N ALA A 32 -2.60 3.78 12.26
CA ALA A 32 -1.32 3.21 11.84
C ALA A 32 -0.79 3.91 10.57
N ARG A 33 -1.65 4.18 9.59
CA ARG A 33 -1.31 4.93 8.38
C ARG A 33 -0.81 6.32 8.73
N GLU A 34 -1.57 7.07 9.53
CA GLU A 34 -1.20 8.43 9.96
C GLU A 34 0.10 8.46 10.76
N LYS A 35 0.40 7.40 11.51
CA LYS A 35 1.66 7.27 12.24
C LYS A 35 2.85 6.90 11.35
N HIS A 36 2.65 6.05 10.35
CA HIS A 36 3.75 5.44 9.58
C HIS A 36 4.03 6.14 8.23
N PHE A 37 3.00 6.59 7.52
CA PHE A 37 3.16 7.24 6.22
C PHE A 37 4.03 8.51 6.25
N PRO A 38 4.04 9.32 7.33
CA PRO A 38 4.97 10.45 7.42
C PRO A 38 6.45 10.08 7.27
N TYR A 39 6.88 8.87 7.69
CA TYR A 39 8.27 8.44 7.52
C TYR A 39 8.62 8.21 6.04
N PHE A 40 7.70 7.63 5.28
CA PHE A 40 7.86 7.39 3.84
C PHE A 40 7.81 8.70 3.06
N GLU A 41 6.87 9.59 3.38
CA GLU A 41 6.78 10.92 2.79
C GLU A 41 8.04 11.76 3.06
N ALA A 42 8.57 11.70 4.28
CA ALA A 42 9.82 12.38 4.65
C ALA A 42 11.06 11.80 3.93
N ALA A 43 11.07 10.48 3.64
CA ALA A 43 12.11 9.87 2.83
C ALA A 43 12.04 10.37 1.38
N LEU A 44 10.84 10.43 0.79
CA LEU A 44 10.64 10.93 -0.56
C LEU A 44 10.94 12.43 -0.70
N THR A 45 10.68 13.23 0.33
CA THR A 45 11.04 14.66 0.36
C THR A 45 12.55 14.88 0.18
N LYS A 46 13.38 13.94 0.63
CA LYS A 46 14.85 13.99 0.47
C LYS A 46 15.33 13.40 -0.85
N SER A 47 14.43 12.77 -1.61
CA SER A 47 14.75 12.13 -2.87
C SER A 47 14.64 13.12 -4.03
N THR A 48 15.71 13.26 -4.80
CA THR A 48 15.69 14.05 -6.05
C THR A 48 15.16 13.25 -7.24
N THR A 49 15.08 11.94 -7.11
CA THR A 49 14.65 11.03 -8.18
C THR A 49 13.22 10.56 -7.99
N GLY A 50 12.64 10.73 -6.80
CA GLY A 50 11.32 10.19 -6.45
C GLY A 50 11.31 8.69 -6.16
N TRP A 51 12.48 8.08 -5.95
CA TRP A 51 12.62 6.72 -5.39
C TRP A 51 13.05 6.79 -3.93
N TYR A 52 12.63 5.83 -3.10
CA TYR A 52 12.87 5.86 -1.65
C TYR A 52 14.35 5.91 -1.27
N ALA A 53 15.22 5.27 -2.06
CA ALA A 53 16.67 5.26 -1.85
C ALA A 53 17.40 6.48 -2.46
N GLY A 54 16.70 7.35 -3.19
CA GLY A 54 17.31 8.49 -3.90
C GLY A 54 18.22 8.11 -5.06
N THR A 55 18.22 6.84 -5.49
CA THR A 55 18.98 6.33 -6.64
C THR A 55 18.32 6.71 -7.96
N SER A 56 19.02 6.58 -9.08
CA SER A 56 18.44 6.81 -10.42
C SER A 56 17.38 5.78 -10.80
N GLU A 57 17.52 4.55 -10.30
CA GLU A 57 16.64 3.42 -10.55
C GLU A 57 15.91 2.98 -9.28
N PRO A 58 14.71 2.37 -9.38
CA PRO A 58 14.00 1.84 -8.22
C PRO A 58 14.79 0.70 -7.58
N THR A 59 14.68 0.60 -6.26
CA THR A 59 15.29 -0.47 -5.48
C THR A 59 14.23 -1.48 -5.03
N HIS A 60 14.66 -2.57 -4.40
CA HIS A 60 13.75 -3.52 -3.78
C HIS A 60 12.83 -2.87 -2.72
N ALA A 61 13.24 -1.76 -2.11
CA ALA A 61 12.37 -1.00 -1.20
C ALA A 61 11.16 -0.41 -1.94
N ASP A 62 11.38 0.17 -3.12
CA ASP A 62 10.30 0.72 -3.95
C ASP A 62 9.32 -0.38 -4.39
N VAL A 63 9.83 -1.57 -4.71
CA VAL A 63 9.01 -2.74 -5.05
C VAL A 63 8.16 -3.17 -3.86
N ALA A 64 8.78 -3.41 -2.70
CA ALA A 64 8.08 -3.90 -1.52
C ALA A 64 7.00 -2.92 -1.03
N ILE A 65 7.31 -1.62 -1.03
CA ILE A 65 6.36 -0.60 -0.59
C ILE A 65 5.21 -0.46 -1.60
N ALA A 66 5.51 -0.37 -2.90
CA ALA A 66 4.47 -0.18 -3.91
C ALA A 66 3.55 -1.40 -4.02
N GLU A 67 4.11 -2.62 -3.92
CA GLU A 67 3.32 -3.85 -3.98
C GLU A 67 2.44 -4.02 -2.74
N PHE A 68 2.96 -3.71 -1.54
CA PHE A 68 2.14 -3.68 -0.33
C PHE A 68 1.00 -2.65 -0.41
N LEU A 69 1.27 -1.45 -0.92
CA LEU A 69 0.23 -0.42 -1.12
C LEU A 69 -0.81 -0.85 -2.17
N GLU A 70 -0.40 -1.57 -3.22
CA GLU A 70 -1.30 -2.14 -4.21
C GLU A 70 -2.21 -3.19 -3.59
N PHE A 71 -1.63 -4.10 -2.81
CA PHE A 71 -2.36 -5.11 -2.05
C PHE A 71 -3.40 -4.46 -1.12
N VAL A 72 -2.98 -3.46 -0.35
CA VAL A 72 -3.88 -2.69 0.52
C VAL A 72 -4.99 -2.01 -0.29
N SER A 73 -4.67 -1.38 -1.42
CA SER A 73 -5.68 -0.71 -2.25
C SER A 73 -6.74 -1.66 -2.83
N LYS A 74 -6.40 -2.94 -3.04
CA LYS A 74 -7.34 -3.93 -3.55
C LYS A 74 -8.31 -4.44 -2.51
N LEU A 75 -7.92 -4.34 -1.24
CA LEU A 75 -8.63 -4.96 -0.13
C LEU A 75 -9.41 -3.93 0.72
N ASP A 76 -8.98 -2.68 0.79
CA ASP A 76 -9.68 -1.64 1.54
C ASP A 76 -10.74 -0.93 0.69
N LYS A 77 -11.98 -0.87 1.17
CA LYS A 77 -13.04 -0.08 0.52
C LYS A 77 -12.78 1.43 0.56
N ASN A 78 -11.88 1.91 1.42
CA ASN A 78 -11.42 3.29 1.52
C ASN A 78 -10.12 3.54 0.72
N ALA A 79 -9.83 2.72 -0.30
CA ALA A 79 -8.62 2.86 -1.11
C ALA A 79 -8.48 4.25 -1.78
N ASP A 80 -9.60 4.94 -2.04
CA ASP A 80 -9.62 6.32 -2.53
C ASP A 80 -8.93 7.29 -1.56
N LYS A 81 -8.94 6.98 -0.27
CA LYS A 81 -8.29 7.77 0.78
C LYS A 81 -6.87 7.34 1.06
N LEU A 82 -6.36 6.23 0.49
CA LEU A 82 -5.06 5.63 0.84
C LEU A 82 -3.92 6.65 0.93
N PHE A 83 -3.87 7.60 -0.01
CA PHE A 83 -2.83 8.63 -0.08
C PHE A 83 -3.26 10.02 0.40
N GLU A 84 -4.45 10.16 0.99
CA GLU A 84 -4.92 11.44 1.54
C GLU A 84 -3.90 12.00 2.53
N GLY A 85 -3.33 13.17 2.21
CA GLY A 85 -2.27 13.83 2.99
C GLY A 85 -0.84 13.39 2.67
N PHE A 86 -0.64 12.45 1.73
CA PHE A 86 0.68 11.88 1.37
C PHE A 86 0.91 11.88 -0.16
N PRO A 87 0.98 13.07 -0.80
CA PRO A 87 1.06 13.20 -2.25
C PRO A 87 2.35 12.64 -2.88
N LEU A 88 3.49 12.65 -2.17
CA LEU A 88 4.73 12.10 -2.71
C LEU A 88 4.67 10.59 -2.78
N MET A 89 4.10 9.93 -1.76
CA MET A 89 3.82 8.50 -1.81
C MET A 89 2.90 8.14 -2.98
N GLU A 90 1.84 8.91 -3.23
CA GLU A 90 0.96 8.70 -4.39
C GLU A 90 1.73 8.80 -5.71
N ALA A 91 2.58 9.82 -5.84
CA ALA A 91 3.41 10.04 -7.02
C ALA A 91 4.41 8.89 -7.22
N GLN A 92 5.08 8.43 -6.16
CA GLN A 92 6.01 7.29 -6.22
C GLN A 92 5.28 6.00 -6.61
N PHE A 93 4.10 5.76 -6.04
CA PHE A 93 3.27 4.60 -6.35
C PHE A 93 2.88 4.57 -7.83
N LYS A 94 2.34 5.67 -8.34
CA LYS A 94 2.00 5.81 -9.77
C LYS A 94 3.22 5.62 -10.66
N LYS A 95 4.32 6.28 -10.33
CA LYS A 95 5.59 6.17 -11.07
C LYS A 95 6.11 4.73 -11.13
N PHE A 96 6.02 3.98 -10.02
CA PHE A 96 6.44 2.58 -9.97
C PHE A 96 5.61 1.70 -10.90
N PHE A 97 4.28 1.80 -10.83
CA PHE A 97 3.38 1.04 -11.70
C PHE A 97 3.37 1.52 -13.15
N GLU A 98 3.96 2.67 -13.44
CA GLU A 98 4.16 3.15 -14.81
C GLU A 98 5.35 2.52 -15.53
N LEU A 99 6.28 1.89 -14.80
CA LEU A 99 7.47 1.25 -15.35
C LEU A 99 7.09 0.14 -16.35
N PRO A 100 7.67 0.10 -17.57
CA PRO A 100 7.28 -0.86 -18.60
C PRO A 100 7.36 -2.33 -18.16
N ALA A 101 8.41 -2.69 -17.42
CA ALA A 101 8.59 -4.04 -16.91
C ALA A 101 7.51 -4.42 -15.87
N ILE A 102 7.13 -3.46 -15.01
CA ILE A 102 6.09 -3.67 -13.99
C ILE A 102 4.72 -3.75 -14.64
N LYS A 103 4.37 -2.85 -15.57
CA LYS A 103 3.13 -2.92 -16.35
C LYS A 103 2.94 -4.28 -17.01
N LYS A 104 3.99 -4.76 -17.69
CA LYS A 104 3.99 -6.08 -18.32
C LYS A 104 3.73 -7.18 -17.29
N ARG A 105 4.46 -7.18 -16.18
CA ARG A 105 4.31 -8.20 -15.13
C ARG A 105 2.93 -8.19 -14.49
N VAL A 106 2.35 -7.01 -14.24
CA VAL A 106 1.01 -6.86 -13.67
C VAL A 106 -0.07 -7.40 -14.60
N ALA A 107 0.09 -7.23 -15.92
CA ALA A 107 -0.84 -7.77 -16.91
C ALA A 107 -0.76 -9.30 -17.06
N GLU A 108 0.43 -9.87 -16.86
CA GLU A 108 0.69 -11.31 -17.06
C GLU A 108 0.57 -12.15 -15.79
N ARG A 109 0.64 -11.54 -14.59
CA ARG A 109 0.61 -12.32 -13.34
C ARG A 109 -0.77 -12.94 -13.11
N PRO A 110 -0.84 -14.16 -12.57
CA PRO A 110 -2.10 -14.72 -12.11
C PRO A 110 -2.77 -13.79 -11.11
N ASP A 111 -4.09 -13.69 -11.19
CA ASP A 111 -4.85 -13.02 -10.13
C ASP A 111 -4.73 -13.86 -8.86
N ALA A 112 -4.33 -13.21 -7.78
CA ALA A 112 -4.18 -13.82 -6.47
C ALA A 112 -4.92 -12.96 -5.45
N PRO A 113 -5.72 -13.58 -4.56
CA PRO A 113 -6.42 -12.84 -3.52
C PRO A 113 -5.46 -12.24 -2.48
N TYR A 114 -4.26 -12.82 -2.36
CA TYR A 114 -3.15 -12.41 -1.50
C TYR A 114 -1.81 -12.65 -2.21
#